data_AF-A0A4R5C5K6-F1
#
_entry.id   AF-A0A4R5C5K6-F1
#
_cell.length_a   1.000
_cell.length_b   1.000
_cell.length_c   1.000
_cell.angle_alpha   90.00
_cell.angle_beta   90.00
_cell.angle_gamma   90.00
#
_symmetry.space_group_name_H-M   'P 1'
#
loop_
_entity.id
_entity.type
_entity.pdbx_description
1 polymer ?
#
loop_
_entity_poly.entity_id
_entity_poly.type
_entity_poly.pdbx_seq_one_letter_code
_entity_poly.pdbx_strand_id
1 'polypeptide(L)' 'MPTMLERHHADGTFLLSGQTVPSEDGGLILAAGVDRATAEKITTEDPFVEAGVGRYSITTVTPGRVHPALASLLGG' A
#
# COMPACT_ATOMS: atom_id res chain seq x y z
N MET A 1 15.72 4.88 12.55
CA MET A 1 14.61 3.91 12.52
C MET A 1 14.04 3.96 11.10
N PRO A 2 13.87 2.83 10.41
CA PRO A 2 13.27 2.83 9.08
C PRO A 2 11.83 3.36 9.15
N THR A 3 11.43 4.13 8.15
CA THR A 3 10.05 4.59 8.01
C THR A 3 9.09 3.42 7.83
N MET A 4 7.80 3.65 8.10
CA MET A 4 6.74 2.67 7.83
C MET A 4 6.79 2.17 6.37
N LEU A 5 7.00 3.08 5.41
CA LEU A 5 7.20 2.71 4.01
C LEU A 5 8.41 1.79 3.80
N GLU A 6 9.59 2.15 4.31
CA GLU A 6 10.80 1.32 4.16
C GLU A 6 10.63 -0.08 4.75
N ARG A 7 9.97 -0.20 5.91
CA ARG A 7 9.72 -1.49 6.56
C ARG A 7 8.85 -2.40 5.69
N HIS A 8 7.73 -1.89 5.16
CA HIS A 8 6.79 -2.70 4.38
C HIS A 8 7.28 -2.97 2.95
N HIS A 9 8.14 -2.12 2.39
CA HIS A 9 8.88 -2.43 1.16
C HIS A 9 9.88 -3.56 1.38
N ALA A 10 10.64 -3.52 2.49
CA ALA A 10 11.60 -4.58 2.81
C ALA A 10 10.94 -5.94 3.10
N ASP A 11 9.73 -5.92 3.67
CA ASP A 11 8.91 -7.11 3.93
C ASP A 11 8.23 -7.67 2.65
N GLY A 12 8.19 -6.89 1.57
CA GLY A 12 7.54 -7.26 0.31
C GLY A 12 6.02 -7.05 0.31
N THR A 13 5.45 -6.59 1.42
CA THR A 13 4.03 -6.23 1.53
C THR A 13 3.69 -5.03 0.63
N PHE A 14 4.56 -4.00 0.58
CA PHE A 14 4.39 -2.86 -0.35
C PHE A 14 5.16 -3.10 -1.63
N LEU A 15 4.45 -3.11 -2.75
CA LEU A 15 5.02 -3.27 -4.09
C LEU A 15 5.37 -1.92 -4.73
N LEU A 16 4.62 -0.88 -4.38
CA LEU A 16 4.80 0.48 -4.89
C LEU A 16 4.28 1.49 -3.87
N SER A 17 4.97 2.62 -3.74
CA SER A 17 4.48 3.80 -3.03
C SER A 17 4.94 5.05 -3.77
N GLY A 18 4.06 6.03 -3.97
CA GLY A 18 4.43 7.27 -4.66
C GLY A 18 3.38 8.37 -4.55
N GLN A 19 3.75 9.57 -4.97
CA GLN A 19 2.82 10.69 -5.07
C GLN A 19 1.96 10.54 -6.33
N THR A 20 0.66 10.77 -6.20
CA THR A 20 -0.26 10.77 -7.33
C THR A 20 -0.04 12.01 -8.22
N VAL A 21 -0.56 11.96 -9.44
CA VAL A 21 -0.61 13.10 -10.34
C VAL A 21 -2.05 13.23 -10.84
N PRO A 22 -2.81 14.26 -10.40
CA PRO A 22 -2.35 15.41 -9.63
C PRO A 22 -2.02 15.09 -8.16
N SER A 23 -1.16 15.92 -7.56
CA SER A 23 -0.66 15.71 -6.18
C SER A 23 -1.69 15.97 -5.10
N GLU A 24 -2.82 16.59 -5.45
CA GLU A 24 -3.95 16.85 -4.52
C GLU A 24 -4.64 15.56 -4.07
N ASP A 25 -4.57 14.49 -4.87
CA ASP A 25 -5.06 13.15 -4.49
C ASP A 25 -4.12 12.46 -3.47
N GLY A 26 -2.98 13.08 -3.17
CA GLY A 26 -2.03 12.65 -2.15
C GLY A 26 -1.06 11.57 -2.62
N GLY A 27 -1.01 10.48 -1.86
CA GLY A 27 -0.11 9.35 -2.10
C GLY A 27 -0.88 8.08 -2.43
N LEU A 28 -0.25 7.20 -3.19
CA LEU A 28 -0.75 5.87 -3.50
C LEU A 28 0.24 4.83 -3.02
N ILE A 29 -0.28 3.79 -2.37
CA ILE A 29 0.45 2.59 -2.00
C ILE A 29 -0.25 1.40 -2.67
N LEU A 30 0.53 0.58 -3.37
CA LEU A 30 0.10 -0.73 -3.84
C LEU A 30 0.67 -1.79 -2.90
N ALA A 31 -0.21 -2.55 -2.26
CA ALA A 31 0.16 -3.65 -1.38
C ALA A 31 -0.37 -4.99 -1.92
N ALA A 32 0.37 -6.06 -1.65
CA ALA A 32 -0.02 -7.43 -2.00
C ALA A 32 0.34 -8.39 -0.86
N GLY A 33 -0.22 -9.60 -0.90
CA GLY A 33 0.06 -10.66 0.09
C GLY A 33 -0.59 -10.44 1.47
N VAL A 34 -1.45 -9.42 1.62
CA VAL A 34 -2.15 -9.11 2.87
C VAL A 34 -3.65 -8.96 2.65
N ASP A 35 -4.44 -9.30 3.67
CA ASP A 35 -5.88 -9.07 3.66
C ASP A 35 -6.22 -7.61 4.02
N ARG A 36 -7.49 -7.23 3.85
CA ARG A 36 -7.97 -5.87 4.12
C ARG A 36 -7.71 -5.43 5.56
N ALA A 37 -7.99 -6.27 6.55
CA ALA A 37 -7.85 -5.92 7.96
C ALA A 37 -6.37 -5.68 8.32
N THR A 38 -5.47 -6.47 7.75
CA THR A 38 -4.02 -6.25 7.90
C THR A 38 -3.60 -4.93 7.26
N ALA A 39 -4.07 -4.62 6.05
CA ALA A 39 -3.81 -3.33 5.40
C ALA A 39 -4.36 -2.14 6.23
N GLU A 40 -5.59 -2.25 6.75
CA GLU A 40 -6.20 -1.24 7.63
C GLU A 40 -5.35 -1.00 8.88
N LYS A 41 -4.85 -2.06 9.51
CA LYS A 41 -3.95 -1.94 10.66
C LYS A 41 -2.65 -1.22 10.29
N ILE A 42 -2.03 -1.59 9.16
CA ILE A 42 -0.82 -0.94 8.68
C ILE A 42 -1.03 0.57 8.50
N THR A 43 -2.18 1.00 7.96
CA THR A 43 -2.46 2.44 7.80
C THR A 43 -2.55 3.22 9.11
N THR A 44 -2.81 2.55 10.24
CA THR A 44 -2.80 3.21 11.56
C THR A 44 -1.40 3.55 12.06
N GLU A 45 -0.35 2.93 11.49
CA GLU A 45 1.05 3.21 11.78
C GLU A 45 1.61 4.38 10.95
N ASP A 46 0.78 5.00 10.09
CA ASP A 46 1.18 6.13 9.29
C ASP A 46 1.20 7.41 10.15
N PRO A 47 2.32 8.17 10.18
CA PRO A 47 2.44 9.36 11.03
C PRO A 47 1.43 10.46 10.70
N PHE A 48 0.94 10.55 9.46
CA PHE A 48 -0.10 11.49 9.08
C PHE A 48 -1.47 11.06 9.61
N VAL A 49 -1.75 9.75 9.67
CA VAL A 49 -2.96 9.21 10.28
C VAL A 49 -2.92 9.37 11.80
N GLU A 50 -1.79 9.07 12.43
CA GLU A 50 -1.58 9.28 13.87
C GLU A 50 -1.75 10.76 14.25
N ALA A 51 -1.26 11.68 13.41
CA ALA A 51 -1.44 13.11 13.60
C ALA A 51 -2.84 13.63 13.22
N GLY A 52 -3.73 12.78 12.70
CA GLY A 52 -5.09 13.14 12.31
C GLY A 52 -5.20 14.01 11.05
N VAL A 53 -4.11 14.13 10.28
CA VAL A 53 -4.03 14.95 9.06
C VAL A 53 -4.07 14.13 7.77
N GLY A 54 -3.98 12.80 7.87
CA GLY A 54 -4.06 11.85 6.77
C GLY A 54 -5.25 10.90 6.91
N ARG A 55 -5.83 10.50 5.77
CA ARG A 55 -6.88 9.48 5.71
C ARG A 55 -6.60 8.54 4.53
N TYR A 56 -6.73 7.25 4.77
CA TYR A 56 -6.63 6.25 3.73
C TYR A 56 -8.00 5.86 3.18
N SER A 57 -8.07 5.66 1.87
CA SER A 57 -9.15 4.93 1.21
C SER A 57 -8.57 3.62 0.69
N ILE A 58 -9.07 2.50 1.22
CA ILE A 58 -8.54 1.17 0.88
C ILE A 58 -9.52 0.47 -0.05
N THR A 59 -9.04 0.11 -1.24
CA THR A 59 -9.79 -0.67 -2.23
C THR A 59 -9.13 -2.02 -2.43
N THR A 60 -9.84 -3.10 -2.11
CA THR A 60 -9.37 -4.47 -2.35
C THR A 60 -9.76 -4.90 -3.77
N VAL A 61 -8.79 -5.42 -4.53
CA VAL A 61 -9.00 -5.88 -5.90
C VAL A 61 -8.73 -7.38 -5.98
N THR A 62 -9.72 -8.16 -6.43
CA THR A 62 -9.48 -9.55 -6.83
C THR A 62 -8.96 -9.53 -8.28
N PRO A 63 -7.74 -10.04 -8.55
CA PRO A 63 -7.15 -9.96 -9.88
C PRO A 63 -7.94 -10.81 -10.88
N GLY A 64 -8.54 -10.16 -11.89
CA GLY A 64 -9.24 -10.84 -12.98
C GLY A 64 -8.36 -11.07 -14.22
N ARG A 65 -7.55 -10.07 -14.60
CA ARG A 65 -6.57 -10.15 -15.69
C ARG A 65 -5.26 -9.54 -15.20
N VAL A 66 -4.18 -10.30 -15.31
CA VAL A 66 -2.86 -9.92 -14.80
C VAL A 66 -1.86 -9.98 -15.95
N HIS A 67 -1.08 -8.91 -16.12
CA HIS A 67 0.03 -8.92 -17.06
C HIS A 67 1.11 -9.90 -16.56
N PRO A 68 1.77 -10.71 -17.41
CA PRO A 68 2.75 -11.72 -16.97
C PRO A 68 3.85 -11.17 -16.04
N ALA A 69 4.28 -9.92 -16.27
CA ALA A 69 5.28 -9.26 -15.42
C ALA A 69 4.85 -9.05 -13.95
N LEU A 70 3.55 -9.08 -13.65
CA LEU A 70 3.01 -8.93 -12.29
C LEU A 70 2.61 -10.27 -11.66
N ALA A 71 2.62 -11.37 -12.42
CA ALA A 71 2.15 -12.67 -11.95
C ALA A 71 2.95 -13.18 -10.73
N SER A 72 4.28 -13.02 -10.76
CA SER A 72 5.15 -13.42 -9.65
C SER A 72 5.00 -12.55 -8.40
N LEU A 73 4.47 -11.32 -8.53
CA LEU A 73 4.31 -10.37 -7.42
C LEU A 73 2.99 -10.56 -6.67
N LEU A 74 1.97 -11.14 -7.32
CA LEU A 74 0.63 -11.33 -6.75
C LEU A 74 0.42 -12.69 -6.08
N GLY A 75 1.47 -13.52 -6.01
CA GLY A 75 1.38 -14.90 -5.56
C GLY A 75 0.89 -15.80 -6.70
N GLY A 76 1.80 -16.66 -7.18
CA GLY A 76 1.45 -17.88 -7.91
C GLY A 76 1.10 -19.00 -6.94
#